data_AF-A0A537A281-F1
#
_entry.id   AF-A0A537A281-F1
#
_cell.length_a   1.000
_cell.length_b   1.000
_cell.length_c   1.000
_cell.angle_alpha   90.00
_cell.angle_beta   90.00
_cell.angle_gamma   90.00
#
_symmetry.space_group_name_H-M   'P 1'
#
loop_
_entity.id
_entity.type
_entity.pdbx_description
1 polymer ?
#
loop_
_entity_poly.entity_id
_entity_poly.type
_entity_poly.pdbx_seq_one_letter_code
_entity_poly.pdbx_strand_id
1 'polypeptide(L)'
;MESDPRWHRSDYREHVLTHGLRSVWSTPIFARDGGVLGTFCVYQRKPASPSPRQQELIAQVTHIASIAIERAQAEDAVKRSEAFLAEAQRLSRVGSFSWRLPTGEITWSEQLYCIFEFCVTLDLIRSRIHPDDVAFFNDVVQKTRGAGGDFEFEHRL
;
A
#
# COMPACT_ATOMS: atom_id res chain seq x y z
N MET A 1 -28.81 5.32 -24.79
CA MET A 1 -28.42 6.74 -24.88
C MET A 1 -29.27 7.48 -25.89
N GLU A 2 -29.33 7.01 -27.14
CA GLU A 2 -30.08 7.69 -28.21
C GLU A 2 -31.56 7.93 -27.86
N SER A 3 -32.22 6.91 -27.29
CA SER A 3 -33.63 6.88 -26.88
C SER A 3 -33.87 6.99 -25.36
N ASP A 4 -32.82 7.18 -24.55
CA ASP A 4 -32.95 7.24 -23.09
C ASP A 4 -33.17 8.71 -22.65
N PRO A 5 -34.32 9.05 -22.02
CA PRO A 5 -34.65 10.42 -21.64
C PRO A 5 -33.63 11.09 -20.73
N ARG A 6 -32.87 10.31 -19.94
CA ARG A 6 -31.82 10.83 -19.04
C ARG A 6 -30.69 11.51 -19.80
N TRP A 7 -30.49 11.16 -21.07
CA TRP A 7 -29.44 11.73 -21.91
C TRP A 7 -29.88 12.99 -22.67
N HIS A 8 -31.18 13.28 -22.77
CA HIS A 8 -31.67 14.41 -23.57
C HIS A 8 -31.19 15.78 -23.07
N ARG A 9 -30.84 15.89 -21.78
CA ARG A 9 -30.33 17.12 -21.16
C ARG A 9 -28.82 17.10 -20.95
N SER A 10 -28.12 16.10 -21.48
CA SER A 10 -26.66 15.96 -21.30
C SER A 10 -25.93 16.57 -22.49
N ASP A 11 -25.06 17.54 -22.22
CA ASP A 11 -24.19 18.18 -23.24
C ASP A 11 -23.28 17.14 -23.94
N TYR A 12 -23.00 16.03 -23.27
CA TYR A 12 -22.20 14.94 -23.83
C TYR A 12 -22.95 14.10 -24.87
N ARG A 13 -24.29 14.16 -24.93
CA ARG A 13 -25.08 13.32 -25.85
C ARG A 13 -24.70 13.58 -27.30
N GLU A 14 -24.62 14.84 -27.70
CA GLU A 14 -24.27 15.21 -29.07
C GLU A 14 -22.84 14.76 -29.42
N HIS A 15 -21.88 15.02 -28.51
CA HIS A 15 -20.50 14.59 -28.67
C HIS A 15 -20.37 13.07 -28.82
N VAL A 16 -21.10 12.28 -28.02
CA VAL A 16 -21.03 10.82 -28.09
C VAL A 16 -21.68 10.29 -29.38
N LEU A 17 -22.78 10.91 -29.82
CA LEU A 17 -23.46 10.54 -31.07
C LEU A 17 -22.63 10.88 -32.32
N THR A 18 -21.89 12.00 -32.36
CA THR A 18 -21.02 12.37 -33.49
C THR A 18 -19.87 11.38 -33.68
N HIS A 19 -19.40 10.74 -32.60
CA HIS A 19 -18.40 9.66 -32.66
C HIS A 19 -18.99 8.28 -33.03
N GLY A 20 -20.25 8.24 -33.46
CA GLY A 20 -20.92 7.02 -33.91
C GLY A 20 -21.33 6.07 -32.78
N LEU A 21 -21.20 6.48 -31.52
CA LEU A 21 -21.66 5.71 -30.36
C LEU A 21 -23.18 5.91 -30.22
N ARG A 22 -23.90 4.86 -29.85
CA ARG A 22 -25.37 4.82 -29.79
C ARG A 22 -25.89 4.26 -28.47
N SER A 23 -25.11 3.39 -27.84
CA SER A 23 -25.37 2.86 -26.51
C SER A 23 -24.17 3.06 -25.60
N VAL A 24 -24.45 3.35 -24.33
CA VAL A 24 -23.48 3.28 -23.24
C VAL A 24 -24.13 2.58 -22.07
N TRP A 25 -23.37 1.73 -21.40
CA TRP A 25 -23.72 1.22 -20.09
C TRP A 25 -22.59 1.51 -19.12
N SER A 26 -22.94 2.19 -18.03
CA SER A 26 -22.06 2.48 -16.91
C SER A 26 -22.44 1.56 -15.74
N THR A 27 -21.47 0.84 -15.23
CA THR A 27 -21.58 -0.01 -14.04
C THR A 27 -20.60 0.51 -12.99
N PRO A 28 -21.06 0.90 -11.79
CA PRO A 28 -20.18 1.32 -10.72
C PRO A 28 -19.26 0.17 -10.28
N ILE A 29 -18.00 0.52 -9.99
CA ILE A 29 -17.07 -0.39 -9.34
C ILE A 29 -17.12 -0.06 -7.86
N PHE A 30 -17.60 -1.00 -7.04
CA PHE A 30 -17.70 -0.82 -5.60
C PHE A 30 -16.49 -1.42 -4.90
N ALA A 31 -16.02 -0.74 -3.85
CA ALA A 31 -15.14 -1.28 -2.84
C ALA A 31 -15.86 -2.35 -2.00
N ARG A 32 -15.10 -3.11 -1.21
CA ARG A 32 -15.65 -4.13 -0.30
C ARG A 32 -16.59 -3.53 0.75
N ASP A 33 -16.36 -2.29 1.15
CA ASP A 33 -17.18 -1.56 2.13
C ASP A 33 -18.42 -0.88 1.52
N GLY A 34 -18.63 -1.01 0.21
CA GLY A 34 -19.74 -0.40 -0.52
C GLY A 34 -19.46 1.01 -1.04
N GLY A 35 -18.28 1.57 -0.80
CA GLY A 35 -17.83 2.83 -1.42
C GLY A 35 -17.67 2.71 -2.93
N VAL A 36 -17.86 3.81 -3.67
CA VAL A 36 -17.67 3.82 -5.13
C VAL A 36 -16.21 4.15 -5.45
N LEU A 37 -15.49 3.19 -6.04
CA LEU A 37 -14.10 3.36 -6.49
C LEU A 37 -14.01 3.98 -7.88
N GLY A 38 -15.06 3.81 -8.68
CA GLY A 38 -15.10 4.34 -10.04
C GLY A 38 -16.25 3.76 -10.84
N THR A 39 -16.10 3.80 -12.16
CA THR A 39 -17.14 3.36 -13.09
C THR A 39 -16.51 2.64 -14.27
N PHE A 40 -17.07 1.49 -14.62
CA PHE A 40 -16.77 0.76 -15.83
C PHE A 40 -17.82 1.06 -16.89
N CYS A 41 -17.39 1.58 -18.05
CA CYS A 41 -18.29 1.98 -19.13
C CYS A 41 -18.08 1.13 -20.38
N VAL A 42 -19.16 0.58 -20.91
CA VAL A 42 -19.18 -0.10 -22.20
C VAL A 42 -19.94 0.75 -23.22
N TYR A 43 -19.24 1.16 -24.28
CA TYR A 43 -19.81 1.92 -25.38
C TYR A 43 -20.03 1.01 -26.60
N GLN A 44 -21.14 1.23 -27.31
CA GLN A 44 -21.46 0.47 -28.52
C GLN A 44 -22.00 1.39 -29.62
N ARG A 45 -21.72 1.04 -30.89
CA ARG A 45 -22.15 1.79 -32.07
C ARG A 45 -23.57 1.45 -32.55
N LYS A 46 -24.19 0.43 -31.96
CA LYS A 46 -25.59 0.06 -32.24
C LYS A 46 -26.42 0.27 -30.97
N PRO A 47 -27.69 0.71 -31.08
CA PRO A 47 -28.61 0.69 -29.96
C PRO A 47 -28.77 -0.75 -29.48
N ALA A 48 -28.39 -1.02 -28.24
CA ALA A 48 -28.50 -2.34 -27.65
C ALA A 48 -28.50 -2.24 -26.13
N SER A 49 -29.23 -3.16 -25.52
CA SER A 49 -29.10 -3.50 -24.11
C SER A 49 -28.14 -4.67 -23.95
N PRO A 50 -27.43 -4.76 -22.82
CA PRO A 50 -26.48 -5.84 -22.58
C PRO A 50 -27.19 -7.18 -22.46
N SER A 51 -26.73 -8.19 -23.20
CA SER A 51 -27.22 -9.56 -23.06
C SER A 51 -26.86 -10.15 -21.68
N PRO A 52 -27.55 -11.18 -21.17
CA PRO A 52 -27.23 -11.79 -19.88
C PRO A 52 -25.75 -12.17 -19.73
N ARG A 53 -25.15 -12.75 -20.77
CA ARG A 53 -23.71 -13.07 -20.81
C ARG A 53 -22.82 -11.83 -20.69
N GLN A 54 -23.20 -10.71 -21.31
CA GLN A 54 -22.46 -9.46 -21.17
C GLN A 54 -22.60 -8.89 -19.76
N GLN A 55 -23.76 -9.02 -19.12
CA GLN A 55 -23.97 -8.60 -17.73
C GLN A 55 -23.07 -9.41 -16.77
N GLU A 56 -22.98 -10.73 -16.96
CA GLU A 56 -22.08 -11.60 -16.19
C GLU A 56 -20.61 -11.21 -16.36
N LEU A 57 -20.17 -10.98 -17.61
CA LEU A 57 -18.80 -10.55 -17.88
C LEU A 57 -18.50 -9.18 -17.27
N ILE A 58 -19.44 -8.25 -17.33
CA ILE A 58 -19.28 -6.93 -16.71
C ILE A 58 -19.18 -7.07 -15.20
N ALA A 59 -20.01 -7.90 -14.57
CA ALA A 59 -19.92 -8.17 -13.14
C ALA A 59 -18.52 -8.72 -12.76
N GLN A 60 -18.01 -9.70 -13.50
CA GLN A 60 -16.67 -10.26 -13.27
C GLN A 60 -15.57 -9.21 -13.44
N VAL A 61 -15.61 -8.42 -14.52
CA VAL A 61 -14.61 -7.37 -14.78
C VAL A 61 -14.65 -6.31 -13.69
N THR A 62 -15.84 -5.84 -13.27
CA THR A 62 -15.96 -4.86 -12.19
C THR A 62 -15.47 -5.40 -10.86
N HIS A 63 -15.67 -6.69 -10.58
CA HIS A 63 -15.18 -7.32 -9.36
C HIS A 63 -13.65 -7.42 -9.35
N ILE A 64 -13.04 -7.83 -10.47
CA ILE A 64 -11.57 -7.87 -10.59
C ILE A 64 -10.97 -6.46 -10.48
N ALA A 65 -11.59 -5.47 -11.13
CA ALA A 65 -11.16 -4.09 -11.07
C ALA A 65 -11.22 -3.53 -9.64
N SER A 66 -12.28 -3.86 -8.88
CA SER A 66 -12.41 -3.50 -7.46
C SER A 66 -11.20 -4.00 -6.66
N ILE A 67 -10.91 -5.31 -6.73
CA ILE A 67 -9.77 -5.92 -6.02
C ILE A 67 -8.44 -5.25 -6.40
N ALA A 68 -8.23 -5.02 -7.70
CA ALA A 68 -6.98 -4.42 -8.18
C ALA A 68 -6.81 -2.97 -7.71
N ILE A 69 -7.89 -2.17 -7.72
CA ILE A 69 -7.87 -0.77 -7.26
C ILE A 69 -7.62 -0.72 -5.75
N GLU A 70 -8.34 -1.52 -4.96
CA GLU A 70 -8.14 -1.55 -3.50
C GLU A 70 -6.72 -1.96 -3.13
N ARG A 71 -6.16 -2.96 -3.83
CA ARG A 71 -4.77 -3.37 -3.64
C ARG A 71 -3.79 -2.25 -3.95
N ALA A 72 -3.94 -1.57 -5.09
CA ALA A 72 -3.06 -0.46 -5.45
C ALA A 72 -3.14 0.69 -4.43
N GLN A 73 -4.34 1.03 -3.95
CA GLN A 73 -4.53 2.06 -2.93
C GLN A 73 -3.87 1.68 -1.59
N ALA A 74 -3.97 0.41 -1.18
CA ALA A 74 -3.32 -0.09 0.03
C ALA A 74 -1.78 -0.07 -0.10
N GLU A 75 -1.24 -0.52 -1.24
CA GLU A 75 0.20 -0.46 -1.52
C GLU A 75 0.73 0.99 -1.51
N ASP A 76 -0.02 1.93 -2.10
CA ASP A 76 0.34 3.36 -2.08
C ASP A 76 0.22 4.00 -0.69
N ALA A 77 -0.71 3.55 0.14
CA ALA A 77 -0.81 3.99 1.53
C ALA A 77 0.40 3.53 2.35
N VAL A 78 0.82 2.27 2.19
CA VAL A 78 2.03 1.73 2.84
C VAL A 78 3.26 2.52 2.40
N LYS A 79 3.49 2.68 1.09
CA LYS A 79 4.64 3.45 0.57
C LYS A 79 4.68 4.88 1.09
N ARG A 80 3.54 5.56 1.18
CA ARG A 80 3.46 6.92 1.75
C ARG A 80 3.81 6.94 3.23
N SER A 81 3.33 5.96 4.00
CA SER A 81 3.66 5.84 5.42
C SER A 81 5.15 5.56 5.64
N GLU A 82 5.74 4.67 4.83
CA GLU A 82 7.18 4.36 4.87
C GLU A 82 8.02 5.58 4.53
N ALA A 83 7.68 6.32 3.46
CA ALA A 83 8.37 7.55 3.09
C ALA A 83 8.28 8.62 4.18
N PHE A 84 7.11 8.79 4.80
CA PHE A 84 6.92 9.74 5.89
C PHE A 84 7.72 9.33 7.15
N LEU A 85 7.75 8.05 7.49
CA LEU A 85 8.55 7.53 8.60
C LEU A 85 10.05 7.73 8.34
N ALA A 86 10.52 7.41 7.13
CA ALA A 86 11.92 7.59 6.75
C ALA A 86 12.34 9.08 6.85
N GLU A 87 11.47 9.99 6.42
CA GLU A 87 11.69 11.43 6.57
C GLU A 87 11.79 11.85 8.04
N ALA A 88 10.86 11.40 8.88
CA ALA A 88 10.85 11.72 10.31
C ALA A 88 12.11 11.18 11.02
N GLN A 89 12.53 9.96 10.70
CA GLN A 89 13.77 9.35 11.18
C GLN A 89 14.99 10.16 10.77
N ARG A 90 15.05 10.58 9.50
CA ARG A 90 16.15 11.41 8.99
C ARG A 90 16.23 12.77 9.69
N LEU A 91 15.12 13.47 9.85
CA LEU A 91 15.07 14.79 10.49
C LEU A 91 15.40 14.72 11.99
N SER A 92 14.92 13.69 12.68
CA SER A 92 15.19 13.48 14.12
C SER A 92 16.56 12.85 14.40
N ARG A 93 17.25 12.35 13.37
CA ARG A 93 18.48 11.54 13.48
C ARG A 93 18.27 10.29 14.35
N VAL A 94 17.06 9.77 14.39
CA VAL A 94 16.68 8.52 15.05
C VAL A 94 16.54 7.45 13.99
N GLY A 95 17.05 6.25 14.24
CA GLY A 95 16.83 5.11 13.38
C GLY A 95 16.17 3.96 14.13
N SER A 96 15.47 3.09 13.41
CA SER A 96 14.81 1.90 13.96
C SER A 96 15.36 0.62 13.35
N PHE A 97 15.26 -0.48 14.09
CA PHE A 97 15.49 -1.83 13.59
C PHE A 97 14.37 -2.76 14.06
N SER A 98 14.15 -3.84 13.32
CA SER A 98 13.27 -4.94 13.73
C SER A 98 14.02 -6.25 13.67
N TRP A 99 13.77 -7.13 14.64
CA TRP A 99 14.44 -8.42 14.73
C TRP A 99 13.42 -9.56 14.77
N ARG A 100 13.48 -10.45 13.78
CA ARG A 100 12.67 -11.66 13.71
C ARG A 100 13.35 -12.80 14.47
N LEU A 101 13.01 -12.96 15.75
CA LEU A 101 13.65 -13.89 16.68
C LEU A 101 13.79 -15.35 16.18
N PRO A 102 12.75 -16.00 15.58
CA PRO A 102 12.87 -17.38 15.14
C PRO A 102 13.91 -17.60 14.02
N THR A 103 14.10 -16.60 13.16
CA THR A 103 15.00 -16.69 12.00
C THR A 103 16.34 -16.00 12.22
N GLY A 104 16.44 -15.13 13.22
CA GLY A 104 17.59 -14.26 13.41
C GLY A 104 17.69 -13.07 12.45
N GLU A 105 16.78 -12.95 11.47
CA GLU A 105 16.76 -11.85 10.49
C GLU A 105 16.54 -10.49 11.17
N ILE A 106 17.42 -9.52 10.89
CA ILE A 106 17.31 -8.14 11.37
C ILE A 106 17.12 -7.23 10.18
N THR A 107 16.09 -6.39 10.23
CA THR A 107 15.85 -5.32 9.26
C THR A 107 16.20 -3.98 9.88
N TRP A 108 16.99 -3.18 9.17
CA TRP A 108 17.41 -1.85 9.61
C TRP A 108 16.75 -0.77 8.77
N SER A 109 16.36 0.33 9.40
CA SER A 109 15.99 1.56 8.68
C SER A 109 17.19 2.14 7.92
N GLU A 110 16.93 2.83 6.80
CA GLU A 110 17.95 3.57 6.05
C GLU A 110 18.73 4.55 6.93
N GLN A 111 18.05 5.18 7.89
CA GLN A 111 18.69 6.12 8.81
C GLN A 111 19.69 5.44 9.77
N LEU A 112 19.46 4.21 10.22
CA LEU A 112 20.48 3.48 11.01
C LEU A 112 21.72 3.17 10.17
N TYR A 113 21.56 2.81 8.89
CA TYR A 113 22.73 2.67 8.00
C TYR A 113 23.50 3.98 7.88
N CYS A 114 22.81 5.12 7.82
CA CYS A 114 23.45 6.44 7.76
C CYS A 114 24.15 6.82 9.08
N ILE A 115 23.56 6.52 10.23
CA ILE A 115 24.15 6.82 11.55
C ILE A 115 25.42 6.01 11.79
N PHE A 116 25.41 4.73 11.39
CA PHE A 116 26.52 3.82 11.62
C PHE A 116 27.52 3.73 10.46
N GLU A 117 27.21 4.31 9.30
CA GLU A 117 28.06 4.36 8.09
C GLU A 117 28.41 2.98 7.46
N PHE A 118 27.76 1.89 7.86
CA PHE A 118 27.92 0.54 7.28
C PHE A 118 26.76 -0.41 7.63
N CYS A 119 26.77 -1.60 7.04
CA CYS A 119 25.79 -2.66 7.31
C CYS A 119 25.93 -3.16 8.76
N VAL A 120 24.96 -2.83 9.62
CA VAL A 120 25.02 -3.09 11.06
C VAL A 120 24.69 -4.56 11.34
N THR A 121 25.63 -5.29 11.94
CA THR A 121 25.37 -6.63 12.52
C THR A 121 25.41 -6.53 14.05
N LEU A 122 24.79 -7.48 14.76
CA LEU A 122 24.82 -7.49 16.23
C LEU A 122 26.27 -7.54 16.77
N ASP A 123 27.15 -8.26 16.09
CA ASP A 123 28.58 -8.33 16.44
C ASP A 123 29.29 -6.99 16.26
N LEU A 124 28.87 -6.22 15.25
CA LEU A 124 29.44 -4.91 14.94
C LEU A 124 28.96 -3.83 15.90
N ILE A 125 27.68 -3.87 16.32
CA ILE A 125 27.18 -3.07 17.45
C ILE A 125 28.00 -3.38 18.70
N ARG A 126 28.16 -4.67 19.04
CA ARG A 126 28.96 -5.08 20.20
C ARG A 126 30.39 -4.54 20.17
N SER A 127 31.00 -4.42 18.98
CA SER A 127 32.36 -3.88 18.83
C SER A 127 32.46 -2.36 19.00
N ARG A 128 31.35 -1.64 18.90
CA ARG A 128 31.26 -0.18 19.02
C ARG A 128 30.71 0.27 20.38
N ILE A 129 30.00 -0.61 21.08
CA ILE A 129 29.58 -0.38 22.46
C ILE A 129 30.82 -0.26 23.35
N HIS A 130 30.83 0.76 24.22
CA HIS A 130 31.90 0.95 25.19
C HIS A 130 32.12 -0.34 26.02
N PRO A 131 33.37 -0.74 26.34
CA PRO A 131 33.66 -2.02 27.00
C PRO A 131 32.82 -2.29 28.26
N ASP A 132 32.51 -1.23 29.01
CA ASP A 132 31.71 -1.29 30.24
C ASP A 132 30.24 -1.66 30.00
N ASP A 133 29.71 -1.34 28.81
CA ASP A 133 28.31 -1.54 28.44
C ASP A 133 28.08 -2.86 27.67
N VAL A 134 29.16 -3.57 27.27
CA VAL A 134 29.08 -4.82 26.50
C VAL A 134 28.40 -5.95 27.29
N ALA A 135 28.69 -6.07 28.59
CA ALA A 135 28.09 -7.10 29.43
C ALA A 135 26.57 -6.91 29.54
N PHE A 136 26.13 -5.67 29.68
CA PHE A 136 24.72 -5.30 29.73
C PHE A 136 24.02 -5.59 28.40
N PHE A 137 24.63 -5.22 27.28
CA PHE A 137 24.09 -5.49 25.95
C PHE A 137 23.86 -7.00 25.70
N ASN A 138 24.81 -7.86 26.09
CA ASN A 138 24.66 -9.30 25.92
C ASN A 138 23.51 -9.87 26.75
N ASP A 139 23.30 -9.37 27.97
CA ASP A 139 22.18 -9.77 28.83
C ASP A 139 20.84 -9.36 28.21
N VAL A 140 20.74 -8.15 27.66
CA VAL A 140 19.55 -7.70 26.92
C VAL A 140 19.28 -8.61 25.72
N VAL A 141 20.28 -8.88 24.88
CA VAL A 141 20.13 -9.74 23.70
C VAL A 141 19.68 -11.16 24.08
N GLN A 142 20.20 -11.73 25.17
CA GLN A 142 19.79 -13.04 25.67
C GLN A 142 18.35 -13.03 26.22
N LYS A 143 17.97 -11.98 26.96
CA LYS A 143 16.61 -11.81 27.49
C LYS A 143 15.59 -11.66 26.37
N THR A 144 15.87 -10.89 25.33
CA THR A 144 14.97 -10.74 24.17
C THR A 144 14.82 -12.05 23.38
N ARG A 145 15.85 -12.92 23.37
CA ARG A 145 15.74 -14.28 22.79
C ARG A 145 14.89 -15.24 23.61
N GLY A 146 14.85 -15.07 24.93
CA GLY A 146 14.13 -15.96 25.86
C GLY A 146 12.73 -15.48 26.25
N ALA A 147 12.45 -14.17 26.18
CA ALA A 147 11.21 -13.56 26.61
C ALA A 147 10.77 -12.47 25.62
N GLY A 148 9.62 -12.67 24.98
CA GLY A 148 8.99 -11.67 24.11
C GLY A 148 8.37 -10.53 24.91
N GLY A 149 9.21 -9.67 25.51
CA GLY A 149 8.82 -8.45 26.21
C GLY A 149 9.38 -7.18 25.55
N ASP A 150 8.71 -6.05 25.76
CA ASP A 150 9.21 -4.73 25.36
C ASP A 150 10.40 -4.33 26.26
N PHE A 151 11.46 -3.77 25.67
CA PHE A 151 12.64 -3.29 26.39
C PHE A 151 13.13 -1.95 25.83
N GLU A 152 13.57 -1.06 26.71
CA GLU A 152 14.19 0.24 26.38
C GLU A 152 15.64 0.24 26.90
N PHE A 153 16.57 0.74 26.09
CA PHE A 153 18.00 0.78 26.44
C PHE A 153 18.69 2.03 25.86
N GLU A 154 19.50 2.68 26.68
CA GLU A 154 20.33 3.83 26.32
C GLU A 154 21.80 3.49 26.60
N HIS A 155 22.69 3.73 25.63
CA HIS A 155 24.13 3.59 25.80
C HIS A 155 24.87 4.68 25.04
N ARG A 156 26.14 4.89 25.42
CA ARG A 156 27.03 5.81 24.74
C ARG A 156 27.76 5.07 23.61
N LEU A 157 27.86 5.71 22.45
CA LEU A 157 28.64 5.26 21.30
C LEU A 157 30.09 5.76 21.40
#